data_AF-A0A961FMT0-F1
#
_entry.id   AF-A0A961FMT0-F1
#
_cell.length_a   1.000
_cell.length_b   1.000
_cell.length_c   1.000
_cell.angle_alpha   90.00
_cell.angle_beta   90.00
_cell.angle_gamma   90.00
#
_symmetry.space_group_name_H-M   'P 1'
#
loop_
_entity.id
_entity.type
_entity.pdbx_description
1 polymer ?
#
loop_
_entity_poly.entity_id
_entity_poly.type
_entity_poly.pdbx_seq_one_letter_code
_entity_poly.pdbx_strand_id
1 'polypeptide(L)'
;MADSEFHLSSVEDLQRLRSKLDRAGLKLVFTNGCFDLLHTGHVRYLRQARGLGDAMVVAVNSDASVKALKGPSRPVTPESERAELLAELRCVDAVTIFADARVTDLITQVRPHIYAKGGDYTVDSLDPDERAALEKAGSEICILPLVPGRSTTTILQKLADEAAPPAPATDADGNPPLRLVVLGSSRGSNFQALLGAIQAGNCHAKVEMAITDTPDSGFAEIARGAGVALETVDAGPNPLRTAPAAQDRLMELLTQTQPDVIVLAGYLRILRSDLIAAFPDRIVNVHPSLLPAYKGRNAVQAALDAGELETGCTIHLVTEEIDAGRILAQEKVPIQIGDDAAVLHARIQEKEHQVLPRVLHEWRQQGLPVASV
;
A
#
# COMPACT_ATOMS: atom_id res chain seq x y z
N MET A 1 -36.34 27.33 -1.63
CA MET A 1 -35.00 27.44 -2.23
C MET A 1 -34.96 26.33 -3.26
N ALA A 2 -34.66 26.63 -4.52
CA ALA A 2 -34.68 25.60 -5.56
C ALA A 2 -33.57 24.59 -5.25
N ASP A 3 -33.93 23.31 -5.09
CA ASP A 3 -32.97 22.21 -5.13
C ASP A 3 -32.28 22.28 -6.50
N SER A 4 -31.04 22.74 -6.49
CA SER A 4 -30.16 22.64 -7.64
C SER A 4 -29.78 21.17 -7.76
N GLU A 5 -30.53 20.39 -8.55
CA GLU A 5 -30.09 19.05 -8.94
C GLU A 5 -28.71 19.16 -9.57
N PHE A 6 -27.69 18.57 -8.93
CA PHE A 6 -26.36 18.50 -9.52
C PHE A 6 -26.43 17.61 -10.78
N HIS A 7 -25.76 18.03 -11.85
CA HIS A 7 -25.79 17.34 -13.13
C HIS A 7 -24.45 16.68 -13.44
N LEU A 8 -24.46 15.36 -13.58
CA LEU A 8 -23.34 14.61 -14.14
C LEU A 8 -23.17 14.96 -15.61
N SER A 9 -21.94 15.30 -16.00
CA SER A 9 -21.62 15.54 -17.40
C SER A 9 -21.50 14.22 -18.15
N SER A 10 -22.29 14.08 -19.22
CA SER A 10 -22.13 13.00 -20.18
C SER A 10 -20.83 13.18 -20.97
N VAL A 11 -20.37 12.12 -21.65
CA VAL A 11 -19.19 12.21 -22.53
C VAL A 11 -19.38 13.28 -23.61
N GLU A 12 -20.60 13.42 -24.13
CA GLU A 12 -20.93 14.45 -25.11
C GLU A 12 -20.78 15.86 -24.53
N ASP A 13 -21.19 16.08 -23.28
CA ASP A 13 -21.04 17.37 -22.61
C ASP A 13 -19.57 17.73 -22.44
N LEU A 14 -18.75 16.75 -22.06
CA LEU A 14 -17.31 16.92 -21.93
C LEU A 14 -16.64 17.23 -23.28
N GLN A 15 -17.07 16.58 -24.36
CA GLN A 15 -16.60 16.87 -25.71
C GLN A 15 -16.99 18.28 -26.18
N ARG A 16 -18.21 18.72 -25.86
CA ARG A 16 -18.68 20.09 -26.14
C ARG A 16 -17.86 21.11 -25.34
N LEU A 17 -17.62 20.85 -24.05
CA LEU A 17 -16.78 21.70 -23.20
C LEU A 17 -15.35 21.78 -23.75
N ARG A 18 -14.74 20.64 -24.08
CA ARG A 18 -13.40 20.58 -24.70
C ARG A 18 -13.34 21.41 -25.97
N SER A 19 -14.31 21.25 -26.86
CA SER A 19 -14.36 21.94 -28.16
C SER A 19 -14.61 23.45 -28.02
N LYS A 20 -15.35 23.86 -26.99
CA LYS A 20 -15.59 25.27 -26.67
C LYS A 20 -14.32 25.94 -26.16
N LEU A 21 -13.60 25.28 -25.26
CA LEU A 21 -12.34 25.77 -24.71
C LEU A 21 -11.26 25.85 -25.79
N ASP A 22 -11.16 24.86 -26.68
CA ASP A 22 -10.24 24.86 -27.82
C ASP A 22 -10.39 26.13 -28.68
N ARG A 23 -11.63 26.43 -29.07
CA ARG A 23 -11.98 27.57 -29.92
C ARG A 23 -11.68 28.91 -29.24
N ALA A 24 -11.65 28.93 -27.91
CA ALA A 24 -11.33 30.10 -27.11
C ALA A 24 -9.83 30.20 -26.77
N GLY A 25 -9.01 29.23 -27.18
CA GLY A 25 -7.59 29.16 -26.80
C GLY A 25 -7.36 28.84 -25.32
N LEU A 26 -8.36 28.26 -24.65
CA LEU A 26 -8.35 27.92 -23.23
C LEU A 26 -8.09 26.42 -23.02
N LYS A 27 -7.49 26.05 -21.90
CA LYS A 27 -7.10 24.67 -21.59
C LYS A 27 -8.09 23.97 -20.66
N LEU A 28 -8.41 22.72 -21.00
CA LEU A 28 -9.20 21.80 -20.18
C LEU A 28 -8.25 20.86 -19.43
N VAL A 29 -8.30 20.94 -18.11
CA VAL A 29 -7.64 20.00 -17.20
C VAL A 29 -8.58 18.83 -16.94
N PHE A 30 -8.03 17.62 -16.92
CA PHE A 30 -8.75 16.40 -16.63
C PHE A 30 -8.00 15.60 -15.58
N THR A 31 -8.73 15.05 -14.61
CA THR A 31 -8.20 14.13 -13.60
C THR A 31 -9.21 13.04 -13.30
N ASN A 32 -8.75 11.95 -12.69
CA ASN A 32 -9.63 10.91 -12.17
C ASN A 32 -9.13 10.30 -10.86
N GLY A 33 -10.06 9.66 -10.16
CA GLY A 33 -9.77 8.83 -9.00
C GLY A 33 -11.03 8.37 -8.28
N CYS A 34 -10.82 7.62 -7.18
CA CYS A 34 -11.92 7.09 -6.38
C CYS A 34 -12.60 8.15 -5.52
N PHE A 35 -11.87 9.13 -4.98
CA PHE A 35 -12.41 10.20 -4.11
C PHE A 35 -13.35 9.72 -3.00
N ASP A 36 -12.98 8.63 -2.34
CA ASP A 36 -13.88 7.85 -1.49
C ASP A 36 -14.38 8.61 -0.25
N LEU A 37 -13.49 8.96 0.68
CA LEU A 37 -13.77 10.01 1.66
C LEU A 37 -12.94 11.22 1.29
N LEU A 38 -13.61 12.33 1.01
CA LEU A 38 -12.93 13.58 0.74
C LEU A 38 -12.22 14.09 1.99
N HIS A 39 -10.98 14.54 1.79
CA HIS A 39 -10.19 15.20 2.82
C HIS A 39 -9.42 16.35 2.18
N THR A 40 -8.77 17.15 3.03
CA THR A 40 -8.04 18.35 2.61
C THR A 40 -6.94 18.09 1.58
N GLY A 41 -6.42 16.85 1.50
CA GLY A 41 -5.46 16.42 0.49
C GLY A 41 -6.07 16.46 -0.92
N HIS A 42 -7.25 15.85 -1.12
CA HIS A 42 -7.98 15.92 -2.39
C HIS A 42 -8.27 17.38 -2.78
N VAL A 43 -8.76 18.20 -1.85
CA VAL A 43 -9.09 19.61 -2.15
C VAL A 43 -7.85 20.41 -2.57
N ARG A 44 -6.70 20.19 -1.92
CA ARG A 44 -5.43 20.85 -2.29
C ARG A 44 -4.93 20.37 -3.66
N TYR A 45 -4.98 19.06 -3.91
CA TYR A 45 -4.62 18.48 -5.19
C TYR A 45 -5.48 19.03 -6.34
N LEU A 46 -6.81 18.97 -6.20
CA LEU A 46 -7.74 19.46 -7.22
C LEU A 46 -7.56 20.96 -7.48
N ARG A 47 -7.24 21.75 -6.46
CA ARG A 47 -6.92 23.18 -6.63
C ARG A 47 -5.63 23.40 -7.41
N GLN A 48 -4.59 22.60 -7.15
CA GLN A 48 -3.34 22.68 -7.92
C GLN A 48 -3.57 22.26 -9.37
N ALA A 49 -4.30 21.16 -9.60
CA ALA A 49 -4.67 20.69 -10.94
C ALA A 49 -5.45 21.75 -11.70
N ARG A 50 -6.47 22.34 -11.08
CA ARG A 50 -7.26 23.43 -11.69
C ARG A 50 -6.40 24.63 -12.12
N GLY A 51 -5.30 24.90 -11.42
CA GLY A 51 -4.38 25.99 -11.74
C GLY A 51 -3.54 25.77 -13.01
N LEU A 52 -3.55 24.56 -13.59
CA LEU A 52 -2.83 24.26 -14.84
C LEU A 52 -3.59 24.70 -16.10
N GLY A 53 -4.89 24.97 -15.98
CA GLY A 53 -5.73 25.38 -17.11
C GLY A 53 -6.94 26.21 -16.69
N ASP A 54 -7.92 26.30 -17.58
CA ASP A 54 -9.03 27.25 -17.50
C ASP A 54 -10.37 26.61 -17.12
N ALA A 55 -10.45 25.28 -17.18
CA ALA A 55 -11.56 24.49 -16.65
C ALA A 55 -11.04 23.13 -16.18
N MET A 56 -11.70 22.49 -15.23
CA MET A 56 -11.35 21.16 -14.75
C MET A 56 -12.52 20.19 -14.75
N VAL A 57 -12.26 19.01 -15.32
CA VAL A 57 -13.13 17.84 -15.25
C VAL A 57 -12.56 16.83 -14.29
N VAL A 58 -13.40 16.29 -13.41
CA VAL A 58 -13.06 15.15 -12.54
C VAL A 58 -13.88 13.94 -12.95
N ALA A 59 -13.20 12.88 -13.38
CA ALA A 59 -13.81 11.59 -13.62
C ALA A 59 -13.71 10.71 -12.37
N VAL A 60 -14.85 10.22 -11.91
CA VAL A 60 -15.00 9.48 -10.65
C VAL A 60 -15.18 8.01 -10.98
N ASN A 61 -14.38 7.13 -10.36
CA ASN A 61 -14.58 5.69 -10.51
C ASN A 61 -15.95 5.28 -9.95
N SER A 62 -16.65 4.41 -10.67
CA SER A 62 -17.88 3.77 -10.17
C SER A 62 -17.65 2.96 -8.90
N ASP A 63 -18.72 2.65 -8.17
CA ASP A 63 -18.65 1.78 -6.99
C ASP A 63 -18.12 0.39 -7.35
N ALA A 64 -18.50 -0.15 -8.51
CA ALA A 64 -17.99 -1.43 -9.00
C ALA A 64 -16.49 -1.40 -9.29
N SER A 65 -16.01 -0.33 -9.94
CA SER A 65 -14.59 -0.11 -10.26
C SER A 65 -13.75 0.04 -8.98
N VAL A 66 -14.26 0.79 -7.98
CA VAL A 66 -13.57 0.94 -6.68
C VAL A 66 -13.55 -0.37 -5.90
N LYS A 67 -14.63 -1.17 -5.89
CA LYS A 67 -14.66 -2.50 -5.28
C LYS A 67 -13.63 -3.44 -5.87
N ALA A 68 -13.51 -3.47 -7.20
CA ALA A 68 -12.52 -4.27 -7.90
C ALA A 68 -11.09 -3.83 -7.57
N LEU A 69 -10.84 -2.53 -7.43
CA LEU A 69 -9.52 -1.97 -7.18
C LEU A 69 -9.07 -2.06 -5.72
N LYS A 70 -10.00 -1.91 -4.77
CA LYS A 70 -9.69 -1.72 -3.33
C LYS A 70 -10.31 -2.76 -2.41
N GLY A 71 -11.05 -3.72 -2.96
CA GLY A 71 -11.73 -4.78 -2.21
C GLY A 71 -13.20 -4.46 -1.87
N PRO A 72 -13.94 -5.47 -1.38
CA PRO A 72 -15.41 -5.43 -1.28
C PRO A 72 -15.95 -4.43 -0.24
N SER A 73 -15.12 -3.99 0.71
CA SER A 73 -15.49 -3.01 1.74
C SER A 73 -15.38 -1.54 1.26
N ARG A 74 -15.03 -1.32 0.00
CA ARG A 74 -14.81 0.01 -0.59
C ARG A 74 -15.59 0.13 -1.90
N PRO A 75 -16.20 1.27 -2.25
CA PRO A 75 -16.12 2.52 -1.52
C PRO A 75 -17.05 2.58 -0.31
N VAL A 76 -16.74 3.49 0.62
CA VAL A 76 -17.62 3.77 1.77
C VAL A 76 -18.72 4.75 1.35
N THR A 77 -18.36 5.75 0.55
CA THR A 77 -19.30 6.73 0.00
C THR A 77 -19.75 6.29 -1.40
N PRO A 78 -21.05 6.17 -1.69
CA PRO A 78 -21.56 5.84 -3.02
C PRO A 78 -21.10 6.80 -4.12
N GLU A 79 -21.00 6.33 -5.35
CA GLU A 79 -20.53 7.11 -6.51
C GLU A 79 -21.30 8.41 -6.76
N SER A 80 -22.61 8.41 -6.54
CA SER A 80 -23.47 9.58 -6.70
C SER A 80 -23.09 10.69 -5.72
N GLU A 81 -22.91 10.34 -4.45
CA GLU A 81 -22.53 11.28 -3.38
C GLU A 81 -21.09 11.80 -3.58
N ARG A 82 -20.17 10.92 -3.98
CA ARG A 82 -18.78 11.33 -4.30
C ARG A 82 -18.77 12.33 -5.44
N ALA A 83 -19.56 12.10 -6.48
CA ALA A 83 -19.66 12.99 -7.63
C ALA A 83 -20.32 14.34 -7.27
N GLU A 84 -21.39 14.31 -6.48
CA GLU A 84 -22.07 15.52 -5.98
C GLU A 84 -21.12 16.40 -5.16
N LEU A 85 -20.41 15.81 -4.19
CA LEU A 85 -19.45 16.54 -3.36
C LEU A 85 -18.33 17.18 -4.18
N LEU A 86 -17.87 16.50 -5.23
CA LEU A 86 -16.85 17.02 -6.14
C LEU A 86 -17.40 18.15 -7.02
N ALA A 87 -18.64 18.04 -7.49
CA ALA A 87 -19.28 19.06 -8.32
C ALA A 87 -19.45 20.40 -7.57
N GLU A 88 -19.60 20.35 -6.26
CA GLU A 88 -19.69 21.53 -5.40
C GLU A 88 -18.33 22.18 -5.07
N LEU A 89 -17.22 21.56 -5.45
CA LEU A 89 -15.91 22.17 -5.25
C LEU A 89 -15.68 23.29 -6.27
N ARG A 90 -15.44 24.51 -5.78
CA ARG A 90 -15.13 25.69 -6.61
C ARG A 90 -14.04 25.51 -7.68
N CYS A 91 -13.16 24.51 -7.55
CA CYS A 91 -12.12 24.23 -8.53
C CYS A 91 -12.51 23.19 -9.58
N VAL A 92 -13.73 22.65 -9.54
CA VAL A 92 -14.27 21.63 -10.44
C VAL A 92 -15.36 22.27 -11.29
N ASP A 93 -15.26 22.15 -12.61
CA ASP A 93 -16.22 22.71 -13.56
C ASP A 93 -17.19 21.65 -14.11
N ALA A 94 -16.80 20.37 -14.08
CA ALA A 94 -17.63 19.25 -14.50
C ALA A 94 -17.19 17.93 -13.84
N VAL A 95 -18.16 17.06 -13.57
CA VAL A 95 -17.92 15.72 -12.99
C VAL A 95 -18.59 14.67 -13.85
N THR A 96 -17.91 13.54 -14.05
CA THR A 96 -18.47 12.36 -14.73
C THR A 96 -18.14 11.10 -13.95
N ILE A 97 -18.93 10.04 -14.10
CA ILE A 97 -18.68 8.73 -13.49
C ILE A 97 -18.32 7.74 -14.59
N PHE A 98 -17.31 6.90 -14.37
CA PHE A 98 -16.92 5.84 -15.30
C PHE A 98 -16.85 4.48 -14.63
N ALA A 99 -17.38 3.47 -15.33
CA ALA A 99 -17.48 2.11 -14.82
C ALA A 99 -16.22 1.28 -15.07
N ASP A 100 -15.45 1.62 -16.09
CA ASP A 100 -14.31 0.84 -16.53
C ASP A 100 -13.18 0.82 -15.49
N ALA A 101 -12.34 -0.21 -15.56
CA ALA A 101 -11.18 -0.34 -14.68
C ALA A 101 -10.17 0.81 -14.90
N ARG A 102 -10.15 1.38 -16.11
CA ARG A 102 -9.23 2.43 -16.55
C ARG A 102 -10.01 3.58 -17.18
N VAL A 103 -9.43 4.77 -17.15
CA VAL A 103 -10.07 5.97 -17.72
C VAL A 103 -9.76 6.15 -19.21
N THR A 104 -9.06 5.19 -19.82
CA THR A 104 -8.52 5.26 -21.20
C THR A 104 -9.56 5.62 -22.25
N ASP A 105 -10.76 5.04 -22.18
CA ASP A 105 -11.82 5.29 -23.14
C ASP A 105 -12.38 6.72 -23.02
N LEU A 106 -12.50 7.22 -21.78
CA LEU A 106 -12.87 8.61 -21.54
C LEU A 106 -11.80 9.57 -22.04
N ILE A 107 -10.52 9.30 -21.79
CA ILE A 107 -9.42 10.11 -22.31
C ILE A 107 -9.48 10.17 -23.84
N THR A 108 -9.67 9.02 -24.49
CA THR A 108 -9.73 8.91 -25.95
C THR A 108 -10.88 9.71 -26.54
N GLN A 109 -12.04 9.71 -25.87
CA GLN A 109 -13.24 10.41 -26.31
C GLN A 109 -13.20 11.91 -26.02
N VAL A 110 -12.71 12.32 -24.84
CA VAL A 110 -12.70 13.71 -24.38
C VAL A 110 -11.48 14.47 -24.90
N ARG A 111 -10.34 13.80 -25.08
CA ARG A 111 -9.06 14.38 -25.54
C ARG A 111 -8.67 15.67 -24.78
N PRO A 112 -8.47 15.60 -23.45
CA PRO A 112 -8.20 16.79 -22.65
C PRO A 112 -6.92 17.52 -23.08
N HIS A 113 -6.78 18.80 -22.75
CA HIS A 113 -5.54 19.52 -23.04
C HIS A 113 -4.45 19.13 -22.05
N ILE A 114 -4.83 18.98 -20.78
CA ILE A 114 -3.94 18.65 -19.68
C ILE A 114 -4.56 17.49 -18.91
N TYR A 115 -3.77 16.48 -18.60
CA TYR A 115 -4.12 15.41 -17.69
C TYR A 115 -3.28 15.52 -16.43
N ALA A 116 -3.94 15.78 -15.30
CA ALA A 116 -3.29 15.92 -14.02
C ALA A 116 -3.45 14.64 -13.20
N LYS A 117 -2.36 14.14 -12.63
CA LYS A 117 -2.38 13.09 -11.60
C LYS A 117 -1.62 13.57 -10.37
N GLY A 118 -2.12 13.19 -9.20
CA GLY A 118 -1.48 13.46 -7.91
C GLY A 118 -1.27 12.15 -7.18
N GLY A 119 -0.36 12.12 -6.22
CA GLY A 119 0.01 10.89 -5.53
C GLY A 119 1.50 10.57 -5.67
N ASP A 120 1.81 9.29 -5.50
CA ASP A 120 3.14 8.71 -5.76
C ASP A 120 3.36 8.35 -7.24
N TYR A 121 2.44 8.77 -8.12
CA TYR A 121 2.54 8.47 -9.54
C TYR A 121 3.70 9.25 -10.16
N THR A 122 4.52 8.58 -10.95
CA THR A 122 5.43 9.18 -11.94
C THR A 122 4.83 9.01 -13.34
N VAL A 123 5.36 9.73 -14.34
CA VAL A 123 4.94 9.55 -15.76
C VAL A 123 5.10 8.09 -16.20
N ASP A 124 6.12 7.40 -15.71
CA ASP A 124 6.41 6.00 -16.02
C ASP A 124 5.51 5.01 -15.26
N SER A 125 4.83 5.45 -14.20
CA SER A 125 3.88 4.63 -13.44
C SER A 125 2.44 4.73 -13.96
N LEU A 126 2.19 5.59 -14.94
CA LEU A 126 0.91 5.65 -15.63
C LEU A 126 0.69 4.36 -16.40
N ASP A 127 -0.56 3.91 -16.44
CA ASP A 127 -0.94 2.76 -17.24
C ASP A 127 -0.56 3.00 -18.72
N PRO A 128 0.09 2.03 -19.39
CA PRO A 128 0.56 2.21 -20.76
C PRO A 128 -0.54 2.62 -21.75
N ASP A 129 -1.76 2.11 -21.56
CA ASP A 129 -2.88 2.42 -22.45
C ASP A 129 -3.42 3.83 -22.18
N GLU A 130 -3.49 4.25 -20.91
CA GLU A 130 -3.82 5.64 -20.55
C GLU A 130 -2.79 6.61 -21.15
N ARG A 131 -1.50 6.29 -21.04
CA ARG A 131 -0.42 7.11 -21.60
C ARG A 131 -0.51 7.20 -23.12
N ALA A 132 -0.72 6.07 -23.81
CA ALA A 132 -0.89 6.05 -25.26
C ALA A 132 -2.11 6.87 -25.72
N ALA A 133 -3.21 6.81 -24.97
CA ALA A 133 -4.40 7.62 -25.24
C ALA A 133 -4.12 9.12 -25.08
N LEU A 134 -3.38 9.52 -24.05
CA LEU A 134 -2.98 10.92 -23.81
C LEU A 134 -2.01 11.44 -24.88
N GLU A 135 -1.04 10.63 -25.29
CA GLU A 135 -0.11 10.98 -26.38
C GLU A 135 -0.85 11.16 -27.70
N LYS A 136 -1.78 10.25 -28.04
CA LYS A 136 -2.65 10.37 -29.22
C LYS A 136 -3.63 11.55 -29.14
N ALA A 137 -4.02 11.95 -27.93
CA ALA A 137 -4.82 13.13 -27.68
C ALA A 137 -4.02 14.43 -27.85
N GLY A 138 -2.70 14.38 -27.75
CA GLY A 138 -1.83 15.55 -27.67
C GLY A 138 -1.91 16.24 -26.30
N SER A 139 -2.26 15.49 -25.26
CA SER A 139 -2.43 16.00 -23.90
C SER A 139 -1.10 16.19 -23.20
N GLU A 140 -0.96 17.29 -22.47
CA GLU A 140 0.15 17.51 -21.55
C GLU A 140 -0.10 16.71 -20.26
N ILE A 141 0.86 15.90 -19.83
CA ILE A 141 0.76 15.08 -18.61
C ILE A 141 1.46 15.81 -17.47
N CYS A 142 0.71 16.17 -16.43
CA CYS A 142 1.24 16.85 -15.26
C CYS A 142 1.12 15.98 -14.01
N ILE A 143 2.26 15.60 -13.45
CA ILE A 143 2.34 14.92 -12.16
C ILE A 143 2.53 15.97 -11.07
N LEU A 144 1.55 16.10 -10.19
CA LEU A 144 1.59 17.06 -9.09
C LEU A 144 2.16 16.41 -7.83
N PRO A 145 3.01 17.12 -7.07
CA PRO A 145 3.64 16.58 -5.88
C PRO A 145 2.61 16.15 -4.83
N LEU A 146 2.90 15.05 -4.14
CA LEU A 146 2.05 14.55 -3.05
C LEU A 146 1.89 15.64 -1.98
N VAL A 147 0.65 15.91 -1.58
CA VAL A 147 0.36 16.77 -0.42
C VAL A 147 0.47 15.89 0.83
N PRO A 148 1.45 16.11 1.72
CA PRO A 148 1.65 15.22 2.86
C PRO A 148 0.46 15.22 3.82
N GLY A 149 0.18 14.06 4.40
CA GLY A 149 -0.38 13.97 5.75
C GLY A 149 -1.82 13.48 5.91
N ARG A 150 -2.58 13.15 4.84
CA ARG A 150 -3.91 12.50 4.97
C ARG A 150 -4.24 11.67 3.74
N SER A 151 -4.57 10.39 3.91
CA SER A 151 -5.25 9.56 2.91
C SER A 151 -6.57 9.05 3.49
N THR A 152 -7.55 8.73 2.64
CA THR A 152 -8.81 8.10 3.10
C THR A 152 -8.54 6.82 3.90
N THR A 153 -7.56 6.03 3.48
CA THR A 153 -7.14 4.80 4.19
C THR A 153 -6.72 5.10 5.62
N THR A 154 -5.91 6.15 5.83
CA THR A 154 -5.45 6.55 7.16
C THR A 154 -6.59 7.06 8.05
N ILE A 155 -7.59 7.74 7.48
CA ILE A 155 -8.75 8.25 8.26
C ILE A 155 -9.62 7.07 8.72
N LEU A 156 -9.91 6.13 7.83
CA LEU A 156 -10.69 4.94 8.19
C LEU A 156 -9.97 4.06 9.19
N GLN A 157 -8.65 3.96 9.06
CA GLN A 157 -7.84 3.24 10.03
C GLN A 157 -7.93 3.89 11.41
N LYS A 158 -7.80 5.22 11.52
CA LYS A 158 -8.00 5.93 12.79
C LYS A 158 -9.39 5.75 13.40
N LEU A 159 -10.44 5.72 12.59
CA LEU A 159 -11.80 5.47 13.08
C LEU A 159 -11.97 4.03 13.58
N ALA A 160 -11.30 3.05 12.95
CA ALA A 160 -11.21 1.70 13.47
C ALA A 160 -10.38 1.64 14.76
N ASP A 161 -9.32 2.45 14.88
CA ASP A 161 -8.45 2.57 16.06
C ASP A 161 -9.20 3.12 17.28
N GLU A 162 -10.11 4.07 17.07
CA GLU A 162 -10.92 4.65 18.14
C GLU A 162 -12.13 3.78 18.53
N ALA A 163 -12.62 2.91 17.64
CA ALA A 163 -13.78 2.05 17.88
C ALA A 163 -13.42 0.69 18.51
N ALA A 164 -12.16 0.26 18.42
CA ALA A 164 -11.71 -1.00 19.00
C ALA A 164 -11.52 -0.84 20.52
N PRO A 165 -12.13 -1.70 21.37
CA PRO A 165 -11.74 -1.76 22.77
C PRO A 165 -10.24 -2.07 22.85
N PRO A 166 -9.50 -1.49 23.82
CA PRO A 166 -8.09 -1.78 23.98
C PRO A 166 -7.89 -3.30 24.08
N ALA A 167 -6.92 -3.82 23.32
CA ALA A 167 -6.62 -5.24 23.31
C ALA A 167 -6.47 -5.75 24.76
N PRO A 168 -7.07 -6.90 25.10
CA PRO A 168 -7.05 -7.40 26.46
C PRO A 168 -5.61 -7.58 26.95
N ALA A 169 -5.37 -7.27 28.22
CA ALA A 169 -4.02 -7.32 28.81
C ALA A 169 -3.38 -8.73 28.74
N THR A 170 -4.20 -9.76 28.64
CA THR A 170 -3.80 -11.16 28.49
C THR A 170 -4.68 -11.88 27.47
N ASP A 171 -4.18 -12.96 26.88
CA ASP A 171 -5.01 -13.86 26.07
C ASP A 171 -5.92 -14.74 26.94
N ALA A 172 -6.67 -15.64 26.30
CA ALA A 172 -7.57 -16.58 26.96
C ALA A 172 -6.88 -17.49 28.00
N ASP A 173 -5.57 -17.73 27.85
CA ASP A 173 -4.77 -18.57 28.73
C ASP A 173 -4.01 -17.76 29.80
N GLY A 174 -4.23 -16.44 29.86
CA GLY A 174 -3.62 -15.53 30.84
C GLY A 174 -2.20 -15.09 30.47
N ASN A 175 -1.75 -15.31 29.23
CA ASN A 175 -0.43 -14.90 28.79
C ASN A 175 -0.38 -13.41 28.40
N PRO A 176 0.72 -12.68 28.71
CA PRO A 176 0.91 -11.32 28.20
C PRO A 176 1.15 -11.33 26.68
N PRO A 177 0.92 -10.20 25.99
CA PRO A 177 1.14 -10.12 24.54
C PRO A 177 2.61 -10.40 24.16
N LEU A 178 2.81 -11.05 23.02
CA LEU A 178 4.14 -11.28 22.45
C LEU A 178 4.81 -9.96 22.08
N ARG A 179 6.00 -9.67 22.62
CA ARG A 179 6.70 -8.39 22.40
C ARG A 179 7.48 -8.44 21.10
N LEU A 180 7.13 -7.56 20.16
CA LEU A 180 7.70 -7.55 18.83
C LEU A 180 8.58 -6.32 18.60
N VAL A 181 9.67 -6.51 17.84
CA VAL A 181 10.33 -5.45 17.09
C VAL A 181 10.20 -5.76 15.60
N VAL A 182 9.74 -4.79 14.81
CA VAL A 182 9.51 -4.99 13.37
C VAL A 182 10.51 -4.15 12.57
N LEU A 183 11.22 -4.76 11.62
CA LEU A 183 12.13 -4.11 10.69
C LEU A 183 11.49 -4.03 9.30
N GLY A 184 11.57 -2.87 8.65
CA GLY A 184 11.04 -2.68 7.29
C GLY A 184 11.66 -1.52 6.52
N SER A 185 11.82 -1.70 5.20
CA SER A 185 12.49 -0.72 4.32
C SER A 185 11.58 -0.12 3.23
N SER A 186 10.36 -0.64 3.07
CA SER A 186 9.55 -0.41 1.87
C SER A 186 8.10 0.02 2.21
N ARG A 187 7.10 -0.44 1.43
CA ARG A 187 5.69 -0.03 1.59
C ARG A 187 5.11 -0.38 2.96
N GLY A 188 5.56 -1.48 3.57
CA GLY A 188 5.11 -1.89 4.90
C GLY A 188 3.74 -2.56 4.95
N SER A 189 3.25 -3.16 3.86
CA SER A 189 1.93 -3.81 3.82
C SER A 189 1.78 -4.93 4.87
N ASN A 190 2.81 -5.77 5.04
CA ASN A 190 2.87 -6.77 6.11
C ASN A 190 2.80 -6.15 7.52
N PHE A 191 3.44 -5.00 7.72
CA PHE A 191 3.41 -4.31 9.00
C PHE A 191 2.02 -3.72 9.29
N GLN A 192 1.37 -3.14 8.28
CA GLN A 192 -0.01 -2.65 8.39
C GLN A 192 -0.99 -3.78 8.73
N ALA A 193 -0.87 -4.93 8.05
CA ALA A 193 -1.69 -6.10 8.31
C ALA A 193 -1.48 -6.65 9.74
N LEU A 194 -0.23 -6.69 10.21
CA LEU A 194 0.10 -7.11 11.57
C LEU A 194 -0.54 -6.20 12.62
N LEU A 195 -0.42 -4.87 12.47
CA LEU A 195 -1.04 -3.92 13.39
C LEU A 195 -2.57 -4.08 13.41
N GLY A 196 -3.20 -4.22 12.23
CA GLY A 196 -4.64 -4.45 12.12
C GLY A 196 -5.08 -5.76 12.79
N ALA A 197 -4.30 -6.84 12.65
CA ALA A 197 -4.59 -8.11 13.31
C ALA A 197 -4.45 -8.02 14.84
N ILE A 198 -3.46 -7.28 15.36
CA ILE A 198 -3.29 -7.03 16.79
C ILE A 198 -4.48 -6.28 17.35
N GLN A 199 -4.86 -5.19 16.68
CA GLN A 199 -5.98 -4.35 17.08
C GLN A 199 -7.32 -5.10 17.03
N ALA A 200 -7.51 -5.96 16.03
CA ALA A 200 -8.70 -6.79 15.91
C ALA A 200 -8.74 -7.95 16.94
N GLY A 201 -7.69 -8.14 17.74
CA GLY A 201 -7.58 -9.25 18.70
C GLY A 201 -7.26 -10.60 18.06
N ASN A 202 -6.94 -10.64 16.77
CA ASN A 202 -6.58 -11.85 16.03
C ASN A 202 -5.09 -12.22 16.19
N CYS A 203 -4.28 -11.31 16.76
CA CYS A 203 -2.89 -11.56 17.08
C CYS A 203 -2.58 -10.97 18.47
N HIS A 204 -2.31 -11.85 19.44
CA HIS A 204 -2.00 -11.43 20.81
C HIS A 204 -0.55 -10.99 20.95
N ALA A 205 -0.23 -9.84 20.36
CA ALA A 205 1.11 -9.30 20.30
C ALA A 205 1.11 -7.77 20.53
N LYS A 206 2.27 -7.23 20.84
CA LYS A 206 2.50 -5.80 20.99
C LYS A 206 3.78 -5.43 20.25
N VAL A 207 3.69 -4.45 19.36
CA VAL A 207 4.88 -3.88 18.71
C VAL A 207 5.48 -2.84 19.64
N GLU A 208 6.65 -3.15 20.19
CA GLU A 208 7.40 -2.23 21.07
C GLU A 208 8.13 -1.16 20.25
N MET A 209 8.64 -1.54 19.08
CA MET A 209 9.39 -0.65 18.21
C MET A 209 9.32 -1.11 16.75
N ALA A 210 9.25 -0.13 15.85
CA ALA A 210 9.51 -0.27 14.44
C ALA A 210 10.89 0.32 14.11
N ILE A 211 11.67 -0.38 13.29
CA ILE A 211 12.99 0.08 12.86
C ILE A 211 13.05 0.10 11.33
N THR A 212 13.52 1.21 10.76
CA THR A 212 13.65 1.36 9.32
C THR A 212 15.02 1.91 8.93
N ASP A 213 15.50 1.53 7.76
CA ASP A 213 16.65 2.17 7.10
C ASP A 213 16.23 3.25 6.08
N THR A 214 14.92 3.44 5.90
CA THR A 214 14.35 4.37 4.92
C THR A 214 13.28 5.24 5.61
N PRO A 215 13.63 6.42 6.15
CA PRO A 215 12.74 7.21 7.01
C PRO A 215 11.47 7.73 6.33
N ASP A 216 11.48 7.81 5.01
CA ASP A 216 10.37 8.27 4.16
C ASP A 216 9.59 7.10 3.52
N SER A 217 9.81 5.88 3.99
CA SER A 217 9.11 4.69 3.49
C SER A 217 7.66 4.62 4.00
N GLY A 218 6.79 3.92 3.27
CA GLY A 218 5.41 3.65 3.71
C GLY A 218 5.37 2.92 5.07
N PHE A 219 6.35 2.05 5.34
CA PHE A 219 6.54 1.43 6.65
C PHE A 219 6.70 2.46 7.78
N ALA A 220 7.53 3.49 7.58
CA ALA A 220 7.74 4.55 8.54
C ALA A 220 6.47 5.40 8.76
N GLU A 221 5.72 5.67 7.69
CA GLU A 221 4.44 6.37 7.78
C GLU A 221 3.40 5.57 8.58
N ILE A 222 3.32 4.26 8.35
CA ILE A 222 2.44 3.36 9.11
C ILE A 222 2.80 3.39 10.60
N ALA A 223 4.09 3.28 10.95
CA ALA A 223 4.54 3.31 12.34
C ALA A 223 4.13 4.61 13.05
N ARG A 224 4.40 5.77 12.41
CA ARG A 224 4.02 7.09 12.93
C ARG A 224 2.50 7.23 13.05
N GLY A 225 1.76 6.75 12.06
CA GLY A 225 0.30 6.81 12.01
C GLY A 225 -0.36 6.01 13.14
N ALA A 226 0.22 4.87 13.50
CA ALA A 226 -0.24 3.99 14.58
C ALA A 226 0.33 4.34 15.96
N GLY A 227 1.17 5.39 16.08
CA GLY A 227 1.79 5.77 17.33
C GLY A 227 2.84 4.78 17.87
N VAL A 228 3.38 3.92 17.01
CA VAL A 228 4.46 2.98 17.35
C VAL A 228 5.79 3.73 17.42
N ALA A 229 6.62 3.43 18.41
CA ALA A 229 7.96 3.99 18.51
C ALA A 229 8.76 3.63 17.24
N LEU A 230 9.31 4.64 16.56
CA LEU A 230 10.01 4.46 15.29
C LEU A 230 11.46 4.94 15.40
N GLU A 231 12.40 4.05 15.14
CA GLU A 231 13.82 4.36 15.02
C GLU A 231 14.27 4.27 13.55
N THR A 232 15.10 5.21 13.12
CA THR A 232 15.74 5.17 11.81
C THR A 232 17.21 4.84 11.98
N VAL A 233 17.68 3.81 11.28
CA VAL A 233 19.08 3.38 11.29
C VAL A 233 19.66 3.53 9.88
N ASP A 234 20.63 4.42 9.71
CA ASP A 234 21.29 4.62 8.43
C ASP A 234 22.08 3.37 8.01
N ALA A 235 21.51 2.59 7.09
CA ALA A 235 22.14 1.38 6.56
C ALA A 235 23.46 1.64 5.82
N GLY A 236 23.77 2.88 5.44
CA GLY A 236 24.91 3.21 4.61
C GLY A 236 24.71 2.83 3.13
N PRO A 237 25.76 3.00 2.31
CA PRO A 237 25.61 3.02 0.85
C PRO A 237 25.44 1.64 0.20
N ASN A 238 25.76 0.54 0.90
CA ASN A 238 25.73 -0.79 0.30
C ASN A 238 24.29 -1.29 0.19
N PRO A 239 23.77 -1.60 -1.01
CA PRO A 239 22.36 -1.91 -1.23
C PRO A 239 21.88 -3.22 -0.58
N LEU A 240 22.77 -4.10 -0.12
CA LEU A 240 22.46 -5.43 0.41
C LEU A 240 22.83 -5.58 1.89
N ARG A 241 23.87 -4.90 2.35
CA ARG A 241 24.40 -5.02 3.72
C ARG A 241 24.35 -3.68 4.39
N THR A 242 24.01 -3.65 5.68
CA THR A 242 24.16 -2.40 6.43
C THR A 242 25.62 -2.18 6.85
N ALA A 243 26.01 -0.92 7.02
CA ALA A 243 27.30 -0.53 7.56
C ALA A 243 27.49 -1.10 8.97
N PRO A 244 28.74 -1.37 9.42
CA PRO A 244 29.01 -1.88 10.76
C PRO A 244 28.33 -1.06 11.86
N ALA A 245 28.39 0.28 11.78
CA ALA A 245 27.75 1.18 12.74
C ALA A 245 26.22 1.00 12.80
N ALA A 246 25.57 0.68 11.67
CA ALA A 246 24.14 0.38 11.65
C ALA A 246 23.81 -0.97 12.27
N GLN A 247 24.61 -2.01 12.04
CA GLN A 247 24.46 -3.29 12.73
C GLN A 247 24.64 -3.11 14.25
N ASP A 248 25.61 -2.31 14.68
CA ASP A 248 25.86 -2.05 16.10
C ASP A 248 24.69 -1.28 16.74
N ARG A 249 24.13 -0.30 16.02
CA ARG A 249 22.92 0.42 16.45
C ARG A 249 21.70 -0.50 16.51
N LEU A 250 21.52 -1.40 15.54
CA LEU A 250 20.46 -2.41 15.58
C LEU A 250 20.61 -3.32 16.80
N MET A 251 21.82 -3.84 17.05
CA MET A 251 22.10 -4.67 18.23
C MET A 251 21.77 -3.93 19.53
N GLU A 252 22.17 -2.66 19.65
CA GLU A 252 21.88 -1.82 20.81
C GLU A 252 20.37 -1.69 21.04
N LEU A 253 19.62 -1.29 20.01
CA LEU A 253 18.16 -1.10 20.07
C LEU A 253 17.43 -2.40 20.45
N LEU A 254 17.82 -3.51 19.83
CA LEU A 254 17.23 -4.82 20.09
C LEU A 254 17.54 -5.31 21.51
N THR A 255 18.78 -5.12 21.97
CA THR A 255 19.19 -5.48 23.33
C THR A 255 18.47 -4.64 24.39
N GLN A 256 18.28 -3.35 24.14
CA GLN A 256 17.53 -2.45 25.02
C GLN A 256 16.04 -2.81 25.07
N THR A 257 15.45 -3.14 23.92
CA THR A 257 14.02 -3.43 23.82
C THR A 257 13.68 -4.83 24.37
N GLN A 258 14.60 -5.79 24.26
CA GLN A 258 14.41 -7.19 24.62
C GLN A 258 13.13 -7.81 24.02
N PRO A 259 12.99 -7.84 22.68
CA PRO A 259 11.82 -8.46 22.05
C PRO A 259 11.78 -9.97 22.27
N ASP A 260 10.56 -10.51 22.29
CA ASP A 260 10.35 -11.95 22.17
C ASP A 260 10.63 -12.40 20.73
N VAL A 261 10.19 -11.61 19.74
CA VAL A 261 10.37 -11.90 18.31
C VAL A 261 10.74 -10.63 17.53
N ILE A 262 11.69 -10.78 16.61
CA ILE A 262 12.12 -9.77 15.64
C ILE A 262 11.51 -10.15 14.28
N VAL A 263 10.73 -9.26 13.69
CA VAL A 263 10.02 -9.52 12.43
C VAL A 263 10.65 -8.72 11.30
N LEU A 264 11.13 -9.39 10.27
CA LEU A 264 11.58 -8.78 9.03
C LEU A 264 10.40 -8.72 8.05
N ALA A 265 9.80 -7.54 7.92
CA ALA A 265 8.64 -7.28 7.08
C ALA A 265 9.05 -6.37 5.92
N GLY A 266 9.66 -6.96 4.89
CA GLY A 266 10.20 -6.20 3.75
C GLY A 266 11.43 -5.37 4.12
N TYR A 267 12.27 -5.90 5.03
CA TYR A 267 13.58 -5.36 5.34
C TYR A 267 14.61 -5.86 4.32
N LEU A 268 15.26 -4.93 3.61
CA LEU A 268 16.01 -5.28 2.39
C LEU A 268 17.51 -5.53 2.63
N ARG A 269 17.95 -5.59 3.89
CA ARG A 269 19.36 -5.72 4.27
C ARG A 269 19.62 -7.04 4.99
N ILE A 270 20.78 -7.62 4.71
CA ILE A 270 21.27 -8.82 5.37
C ILE A 270 21.71 -8.47 6.80
N LEU A 271 21.26 -9.24 7.78
CA LEU A 271 21.68 -9.13 9.17
C LEU A 271 23.05 -9.82 9.37
N ARG A 272 23.87 -9.25 10.26
CA ARG A 272 25.18 -9.81 10.59
C ARG A 272 25.02 -11.06 11.46
N SER A 273 25.94 -12.03 11.31
CA SER A 273 25.87 -13.33 12.01
C SER A 273 25.81 -13.20 13.54
N ASP A 274 26.51 -12.21 14.12
CA ASP A 274 26.48 -11.95 15.57
C ASP A 274 25.11 -11.47 16.07
N LEU A 275 24.39 -10.67 15.27
CA LEU A 275 23.00 -10.27 15.56
C LEU A 275 22.07 -11.48 15.50
N ILE A 276 22.20 -12.32 14.46
CA ILE A 276 21.41 -13.56 14.37
C ILE A 276 21.70 -14.47 15.56
N ALA A 277 22.96 -14.65 15.93
CA ALA A 277 23.37 -15.47 17.07
C ALA A 277 22.93 -14.91 18.43
N ALA A 278 22.76 -13.60 18.57
CA ALA A 278 22.26 -12.97 19.80
C ALA A 278 20.74 -13.20 20.01
N PHE A 279 20.00 -13.50 18.95
CA PHE A 279 18.55 -13.74 18.99
C PHE A 279 18.18 -15.11 18.36
N PRO A 280 18.70 -16.21 18.92
CA PRO A 280 18.49 -17.55 18.36
C PRO A 280 17.00 -17.89 18.35
N ASP A 281 16.52 -18.40 17.22
CA ASP A 281 15.11 -18.78 17.00
C ASP A 281 14.09 -17.67 17.28
N ARG A 282 14.49 -16.39 17.20
CA ARG A 282 13.63 -15.24 17.46
C ARG A 282 13.48 -14.29 16.29
N ILE A 283 14.18 -14.50 15.19
CA ILE A 283 14.09 -13.64 14.01
C ILE A 283 13.27 -14.36 12.94
N VAL A 284 12.16 -13.77 12.53
CA VAL A 284 11.31 -14.27 11.45
C VAL A 284 11.36 -13.36 10.23
N ASN A 285 11.27 -13.96 9.06
CA ASN A 285 11.16 -13.24 7.80
C ASN A 285 9.95 -13.71 7.00
N VAL A 286 9.36 -12.78 6.24
CA VAL A 286 8.33 -13.05 5.24
C VAL A 286 9.00 -13.07 3.87
N HIS A 287 8.89 -14.18 3.15
CA HIS A 287 9.49 -14.34 1.83
C HIS A 287 8.43 -14.68 0.76
N PRO A 288 8.40 -13.98 -0.39
CA PRO A 288 7.34 -14.12 -1.40
C PRO A 288 7.61 -15.27 -2.39
N SER A 289 7.93 -16.45 -1.87
CA SER A 289 7.93 -17.71 -2.61
C SER A 289 7.65 -18.90 -1.70
N LEU A 290 7.46 -20.08 -2.29
CA LEU A 290 7.47 -21.36 -1.58
C LEU A 290 8.91 -21.85 -1.42
N LEU A 291 9.59 -21.43 -0.36
CA LEU A 291 10.93 -21.93 -0.03
C LEU A 291 10.93 -23.47 0.07
N PRO A 292 12.00 -24.15 -0.39
CA PRO A 292 13.32 -23.60 -0.76
C PRO A 292 13.42 -23.01 -2.18
N ALA A 293 12.33 -22.96 -2.95
CA ALA A 293 12.35 -22.39 -4.30
C ALA A 293 12.49 -20.86 -4.28
N TYR A 294 13.22 -20.31 -5.26
CA TYR A 294 13.32 -18.87 -5.51
C TYR A 294 13.79 -18.04 -4.29
N LYS A 295 14.96 -18.39 -3.73
CA LYS A 295 15.61 -17.61 -2.65
C LYS A 295 16.04 -16.22 -3.12
N GLY A 296 16.12 -15.28 -2.18
CA GLY A 296 16.66 -13.95 -2.40
C GLY A 296 15.72 -13.01 -3.15
N ARG A 297 16.28 -11.97 -3.75
CA ARG A 297 15.50 -10.92 -4.42
C ARG A 297 14.85 -11.46 -5.69
N ASN A 298 13.76 -10.81 -6.10
CA ASN A 298 13.02 -11.09 -7.34
C ASN A 298 12.39 -12.49 -7.42
N ALA A 299 12.11 -13.11 -6.27
CA ALA A 299 11.53 -14.45 -6.20
C ALA A 299 10.22 -14.59 -7.02
N VAL A 300 9.37 -13.57 -6.99
CA VAL A 300 8.12 -13.52 -7.76
C VAL A 300 8.38 -13.53 -9.28
N GLN A 301 9.33 -12.73 -9.76
CA GLN A 301 9.69 -12.70 -11.17
C GLN A 301 10.32 -14.03 -11.60
N ALA A 302 11.18 -14.62 -10.76
CA ALA A 302 11.82 -15.89 -11.06
C ALA A 302 10.81 -17.04 -11.19
N ALA A 303 9.74 -17.06 -10.39
CA ALA A 303 8.65 -18.03 -10.52
C ALA A 303 7.87 -17.86 -11.84
N LEU A 304 7.63 -16.61 -12.28
CA LEU A 304 7.00 -16.32 -13.57
C LEU A 304 7.89 -16.74 -14.74
N ASP A 305 9.18 -16.39 -14.70
CA ASP A 305 10.15 -16.70 -15.74
C ASP A 305 10.34 -18.22 -15.92
N ALA A 306 10.23 -18.98 -14.83
CA ALA A 306 10.28 -20.43 -14.84
C ALA A 306 8.99 -21.09 -15.35
N GLY A 307 7.91 -20.34 -15.54
CA GLY A 307 6.62 -20.85 -16.00
C GLY A 307 5.90 -21.71 -14.95
N GLU A 308 6.10 -21.39 -13.66
CA GLU A 308 5.41 -22.10 -12.58
C GLU A 308 3.89 -21.92 -12.67
N LEU A 309 3.15 -22.93 -12.24
CA LEU A 309 1.67 -22.85 -12.13
C LEU A 309 1.23 -22.35 -10.75
N GLU A 310 2.12 -22.42 -9.77
CA GLU A 310 1.86 -22.08 -8.38
C GLU A 310 3.13 -21.50 -7.74
N THR A 311 2.96 -20.51 -6.88
CA THR A 311 3.98 -19.99 -5.97
C THR A 311 3.32 -19.74 -4.62
N GLY A 312 3.82 -18.82 -3.80
CA GLY A 312 3.22 -18.54 -2.51
C GLY A 312 4.07 -17.61 -1.66
N CYS A 313 3.82 -17.66 -0.36
CA CYS A 313 4.66 -17.02 0.63
C CYS A 313 5.15 -18.02 1.68
N THR A 314 6.28 -17.70 2.29
CA THR A 314 6.88 -18.47 3.38
C THR A 314 7.19 -17.56 4.55
N ILE A 315 6.76 -17.96 5.75
CA ILE A 315 7.25 -17.42 7.01
C ILE A 315 8.31 -18.39 7.53
N HIS A 316 9.53 -17.92 7.76
CA HIS A 316 10.63 -18.76 8.20
C HIS A 316 11.51 -18.05 9.24
N LEU A 317 12.24 -18.84 10.02
CA LEU A 317 13.30 -18.32 10.87
C LEU A 317 14.47 -17.83 10.02
N VAL A 318 15.12 -16.76 10.46
CA VAL A 318 16.31 -16.24 9.81
C VAL A 318 17.55 -16.98 10.32
N THR A 319 18.37 -17.40 9.38
CA THR A 319 19.69 -18.00 9.59
C THR A 319 20.75 -17.17 8.87
N GLU A 320 22.03 -17.49 9.09
CA GLU A 320 23.12 -16.87 8.33
C GLU A 320 23.02 -17.13 6.82
N GLU A 321 22.55 -18.33 6.45
CA GLU A 321 22.21 -18.62 5.06
C GLU A 321 20.88 -17.95 4.71
N ILE A 322 20.89 -17.24 3.58
CA ILE A 322 19.73 -16.51 3.04
C ILE A 322 18.59 -17.49 2.77
N ASP A 323 17.42 -17.18 3.32
CA ASP A 323 16.15 -17.87 3.10
C ASP A 323 16.25 -19.40 3.25
N ALA A 324 17.04 -19.85 4.24
CA ALA A 324 17.33 -21.26 4.49
C ALA A 324 16.89 -21.74 5.88
N GLY A 325 16.45 -20.83 6.74
CA GLY A 325 16.04 -21.19 8.08
C GLY A 325 14.72 -21.94 8.10
N ARG A 326 14.39 -22.48 9.28
CA ARG A 326 13.24 -23.36 9.45
C ARG A 326 11.95 -22.68 9.02
N ILE A 327 11.21 -23.33 8.14
CA ILE A 327 9.88 -22.89 7.70
C ILE A 327 8.90 -23.03 8.87
N LEU A 328 8.18 -21.95 9.16
CA LEU A 328 7.13 -21.90 10.18
C LEU A 328 5.75 -22.08 9.55
N ALA A 329 5.53 -21.48 8.38
CA ALA A 329 4.30 -21.65 7.60
C ALA A 329 4.53 -21.30 6.13
N GLN A 330 3.70 -21.88 5.25
CA GLN A 330 3.61 -21.53 3.85
C GLN A 330 2.15 -21.48 3.42
N GLU A 331 1.85 -20.61 2.46
CA GLU A 331 0.57 -20.62 1.76
C GLU A 331 0.79 -20.54 0.26
N LYS A 332 0.06 -21.37 -0.46
CA LYS A 332 0.11 -21.49 -1.91
C LYS A 332 -0.77 -20.45 -2.58
N VAL A 333 -0.32 -19.96 -3.72
CA VAL A 333 -0.98 -18.97 -4.56
C VAL A 333 -0.87 -19.40 -6.03
N PRO A 334 -1.99 -19.54 -6.75
CA PRO A 334 -1.94 -19.89 -8.16
C PRO A 334 -1.37 -18.73 -8.99
N ILE A 335 -0.59 -19.09 -10.02
CA ILE A 335 -0.16 -18.17 -11.07
C ILE A 335 -1.18 -18.25 -12.21
N GLN A 336 -1.78 -17.11 -12.55
CA GLN A 336 -2.81 -17.02 -13.58
C GLN A 336 -2.18 -16.67 -14.93
N ILE A 337 -2.83 -17.13 -16.01
CA ILE A 337 -2.42 -16.78 -17.37
C ILE A 337 -2.54 -15.26 -17.53
N GLY A 338 -1.42 -14.62 -17.90
CA GLY A 338 -1.36 -13.17 -18.08
C GLY A 338 -0.93 -12.38 -16.84
N ASP A 339 -0.61 -13.05 -15.72
CA ASP A 339 -0.02 -12.36 -14.57
C ASP A 339 1.31 -11.68 -14.94
N ASP A 340 1.48 -10.45 -14.46
CA ASP A 340 2.79 -9.84 -14.29
C ASP A 340 3.26 -9.98 -12.83
N ALA A 341 4.51 -9.60 -12.57
CA ALA A 341 5.09 -9.71 -11.23
C ALA A 341 4.37 -8.83 -10.19
N ALA A 342 3.77 -7.71 -10.59
CA ALA A 342 3.07 -6.82 -9.67
C ALA A 342 1.73 -7.42 -9.23
N VAL A 343 0.95 -7.96 -10.18
CA VAL A 343 -0.33 -8.64 -9.93
C VAL A 343 -0.11 -9.89 -9.09
N LEU A 344 0.87 -10.72 -9.47
CA LEU A 344 1.19 -11.94 -8.72
C LEU A 344 1.67 -11.61 -7.30
N HIS A 345 2.55 -10.62 -7.14
CA HIS A 345 3.02 -10.21 -5.82
C HIS A 345 1.89 -9.67 -4.94
N ALA A 346 0.94 -8.91 -5.50
CA ALA A 346 -0.23 -8.46 -4.73
C ALA A 346 -1.06 -9.65 -4.21
N ARG A 347 -1.27 -10.69 -5.04
CA ARG A 347 -1.95 -11.92 -4.62
C ARG A 347 -1.18 -12.70 -3.55
N ILE A 348 0.15 -12.73 -3.63
CA ILE A 348 1.01 -13.31 -2.59
C ILE A 348 0.89 -12.52 -1.28
N GLN A 349 0.90 -11.18 -1.36
CA GLN A 349 0.78 -10.32 -0.18
C GLN A 349 -0.54 -10.52 0.58
N GLU A 350 -1.65 -10.77 -0.12
CA GLU A 350 -2.92 -11.12 0.55
C GLU A 350 -2.78 -12.33 1.47
N LYS A 351 -1.95 -13.32 1.09
CA LYS A 351 -1.64 -14.47 1.93
C LYS A 351 -0.63 -14.12 3.02
N GLU A 352 0.43 -13.36 2.72
CA GLU A 352 1.38 -12.90 3.74
C GLU A 352 0.68 -12.18 4.91
N HIS A 353 -0.31 -11.33 4.59
CA HIS A 353 -1.10 -10.57 5.56
C HIS A 353 -1.93 -11.43 6.50
N GLN A 354 -2.22 -12.68 6.11
CA GLN A 354 -2.96 -13.66 6.92
C GLN A 354 -1.99 -14.55 7.71
N VAL A 355 -0.92 -15.01 7.06
CA VAL A 355 -0.02 -16.03 7.61
C VAL A 355 0.88 -15.45 8.69
N LEU A 356 1.46 -14.25 8.47
CA LEU A 356 2.37 -13.67 9.45
C LEU A 356 1.69 -13.44 10.81
N PRO A 357 0.51 -12.78 10.90
CA PRO A 357 -0.17 -12.63 12.19
C PRO A 357 -0.59 -13.95 12.82
N ARG A 358 -1.03 -14.93 12.01
CA ARG A 358 -1.37 -16.29 12.49
C ARG A 358 -0.17 -16.95 13.17
N VAL A 359 0.99 -16.96 12.50
CA VAL A 359 2.23 -17.57 13.03
C VAL A 359 2.64 -16.90 14.35
N LEU A 360 2.54 -15.58 14.45
CA LEU A 360 2.89 -14.84 15.67
C LEU A 360 1.89 -15.11 16.81
N HIS A 361 0.60 -15.25 16.49
CA HIS A 361 -0.43 -15.60 17.47
C HIS A 361 -0.22 -17.03 18.01
N GLU A 362 0.00 -18.00 17.12
CA GLU A 362 0.31 -19.38 17.48
C GLU A 362 1.59 -19.47 18.31
N TRP A 363 2.61 -18.66 17.97
CA TRP A 363 3.83 -18.56 18.77
C TRP A 363 3.53 -18.16 20.21
N ARG A 364 2.67 -17.16 20.41
CA ARG A 364 2.29 -16.72 21.75
C ARG A 364 1.60 -17.82 22.57
N GLN A 365 0.75 -18.61 21.93
CA GLN A 365 -0.05 -19.66 22.60
C GLN A 365 0.77 -20.92 22.90
N GLN A 366 1.58 -21.36 21.94
CA GLN A 366 2.19 -22.71 21.95
C GLN A 366 3.71 -22.67 22.10
N GLY A 367 4.32 -21.48 22.12
CA GLY A 367 5.75 -21.31 21.88
C GLY A 367 6.07 -21.40 20.40
N LEU A 368 7.35 -21.32 20.06
CA LEU A 368 7.83 -21.28 18.69
C LEU A 368 7.17 -22.39 17.81
N PRO A 369 6.35 -22.01 16.81
CA PRO A 369 5.53 -22.98 16.10
C PRO A 369 6.39 -23.99 15.32
N VAL A 370 5.92 -25.23 15.31
CA VAL A 370 6.48 -26.34 14.54
C VAL A 370 5.56 -26.55 13.36
N ALA A 371 6.08 -26.51 12.13
CA ALA A 371 5.28 -26.76 10.94
C ALA A 371 4.54 -28.09 11.09
N SER A 372 3.21 -28.06 10.94
CA SER A 372 2.42 -29.28 10.77
C SER A 372 2.77 -29.82 9.40
N VAL A 373 3.36 -31.02 9.35
CA VAL A 373 3.78 -31.72 8.12
C VAL A 373 2.60 -31.97 7.20
#